data_AF-A0ABD5S677-F1
#
_entry.id   AF-A0ABD5S677-F1
#
_cell.length_a   1.000
_cell.length_b   1.000
_cell.length_c   1.000
_cell.angle_alpha   90.00
_cell.angle_beta   90.00
_cell.angle_gamma   90.00
#
_symmetry.space_group_name_H-M   'P 1'
#
loop_
_entity.id
_entity.type
_entity.pdbx_description
1 polymer ?
#
loop_
_entity_poly.entity_id
_entity_poly.type
_entity_poly.pdbx_seq_one_letter_code
_entity_poly.pdbx_strand_id
1 'polypeptide(L)'
;MNLDELRTVQSKERRKDSLQHLRDSFYEDVADYVADRKAERKEVAATADDPFSSPEVSRLTDEIESAEEVVEAVYERRVGKVVKLASFAAADMPVDEDGMTTQERELFDDLVARIEANKTTVLDILGGEGASSAGDAGADASPDP
;
A
#
# COMPACT_ATOMS: atom_id res chain seq x y z
N MET A 1 2.90 0.22 20.59
CA MET A 1 2.01 1.01 19.72
C MET A 1 0.90 1.60 20.55
N ASN A 2 0.58 2.88 20.33
CA ASN A 2 -0.61 3.56 20.87
C ASN A 2 -0.97 4.75 19.95
N LEU A 3 -2.10 5.42 20.21
CA LEU A 3 -2.56 6.54 19.37
C LEU A 3 -1.58 7.72 19.28
N ASP A 4 -0.85 8.05 20.35
CA ASP A 4 0.10 9.16 20.33
C ASP A 4 1.38 8.82 19.54
N GLU A 5 1.83 7.56 19.61
CA GLU A 5 2.88 7.02 18.75
C GLU A 5 2.45 7.05 17.29
N LEU A 6 1.23 6.62 16.97
CA LEU A 6 0.65 6.67 15.62
C LEU A 6 0.60 8.10 15.07
N ARG A 7 0.09 9.06 15.86
CA ARG A 7 0.06 10.49 15.48
C ARG A 7 1.46 11.08 15.28
N THR A 8 2.43 10.61 16.04
CA THR A 8 3.85 10.99 15.87
C THR A 8 4.40 10.45 14.55
N VAL A 9 4.12 9.18 14.22
CA VAL A 9 4.48 8.58 12.93
C VAL A 9 3.84 9.36 11.79
N GLN A 10 2.52 9.59 11.85
CA GLN A 10 1.79 10.38 10.86
C GLN A 10 2.46 11.75 10.66
N SER A 11 2.69 12.50 11.74
CA SER A 11 3.32 13.83 11.67
C SER A 11 4.71 13.79 11.02
N LYS A 12 5.51 12.77 11.31
CA LYS A 12 6.83 12.56 10.70
C LYS A 12 6.74 12.20 9.23
N GLU A 13 5.78 11.37 8.84
CA GLU A 13 5.54 10.93 7.47
C GLU A 13 5.14 12.11 6.57
N ARG A 14 4.34 13.06 7.10
CA ARG A 14 3.94 14.28 6.38
C ARG A 14 5.09 15.22 6.01
N ARG A 15 6.17 15.21 6.80
CA ARG A 15 7.24 16.23 6.71
C ARG A 15 8.39 15.83 5.79
N LYS A 16 8.59 14.53 5.56
CA LYS A 16 9.68 14.02 4.72
C LYS A 16 9.16 13.59 3.35
N ASP A 17 9.94 13.83 2.31
CA ASP A 17 9.68 13.29 0.96
C ASP A 17 10.08 11.81 0.85
N SER A 18 11.11 11.38 1.59
CA SER A 18 11.52 9.98 1.71
C SER A 18 10.68 9.22 2.75
N LEU A 19 10.74 7.89 2.70
CA LEU A 19 10.14 7.02 3.71
C LEU A 19 10.79 7.28 5.07
N GLN A 20 9.96 7.40 6.11
CA GLN A 20 10.48 7.27 7.47
C GLN A 20 10.82 5.80 7.72
N HIS A 21 11.90 5.56 8.46
CA HIS A 21 12.17 4.21 8.95
C HIS A 21 11.14 3.80 9.98
N LEU A 22 10.24 2.91 9.55
CA LEU A 22 9.35 2.17 10.43
C LEU A 22 9.93 0.78 10.65
N ARG A 23 9.47 0.13 11.72
CA ARG A 23 9.79 -1.28 11.95
C ARG A 23 9.00 -2.13 10.98
N ASP A 24 9.55 -3.29 10.63
CA ASP A 24 8.90 -4.27 9.76
C ASP A 24 7.50 -4.66 10.23
N SER A 25 7.33 -4.83 11.54
CA SER A 25 6.07 -5.19 12.20
C SER A 25 5.10 -4.02 12.35
N PHE A 26 5.38 -2.83 11.83
CA PHE A 26 4.58 -1.63 12.13
C PHE A 26 3.07 -1.84 11.93
N TYR A 27 2.66 -2.42 10.80
CA TYR A 27 1.24 -2.65 10.54
C TYR A 27 0.63 -3.74 11.43
N GLU A 28 1.43 -4.73 11.82
CA GLU A 28 1.02 -5.77 12.78
C GLU A 28 0.83 -5.16 14.18
N ASP A 29 1.79 -4.36 14.64
CA ASP A 29 1.73 -3.65 15.92
C ASP A 29 0.49 -2.74 16.01
N VAL A 30 0.07 -2.13 14.89
CA VAL A 30 -1.16 -1.32 14.82
C VAL A 30 -2.40 -2.19 14.84
N ALA A 31 -2.41 -3.30 14.11
CA ALA A 31 -3.53 -4.24 14.10
C ALA A 31 -3.79 -4.80 15.50
N ASP A 32 -2.74 -5.21 16.21
CA ASP A 32 -2.81 -5.69 17.58
C ASP A 32 -3.37 -4.61 18.52
N TYR A 33 -2.87 -3.38 18.42
CA TYR A 33 -3.38 -2.26 19.22
C TYR A 33 -4.88 -2.00 18.98
N VAL A 34 -5.33 -1.95 17.72
CA VAL A 34 -6.74 -1.74 17.39
C VAL A 34 -7.60 -2.91 17.88
N ALA A 35 -7.11 -4.15 17.77
CA ALA A 35 -7.80 -5.33 18.26
C ALA A 35 -7.97 -5.28 19.79
N ASP A 36 -6.92 -4.92 20.52
CA ASP A 36 -6.95 -4.76 21.98
C ASP A 36 -7.95 -3.68 22.41
N ARG A 37 -7.99 -2.53 21.72
CA ARG A 37 -8.97 -1.46 22.01
C ARG A 37 -10.41 -1.92 21.73
N LYS A 38 -10.64 -2.65 20.63
CA LYS A 38 -11.96 -3.22 20.30
C LYS A 38 -12.42 -4.25 21.33
N ALA A 39 -11.49 -5.07 21.85
CA ALA A 39 -11.77 -6.03 22.90
C ALA A 39 -12.15 -5.33 24.21
N GLU A 40 -11.37 -4.34 24.64
CA GLU A 40 -11.68 -3.56 25.86
C GLU A 40 -13.02 -2.84 25.75
N ARG A 41 -13.31 -2.19 24.62
CA ARG A 41 -14.61 -1.55 24.39
C ARG A 41 -15.76 -2.53 24.55
N LYS A 42 -15.60 -3.76 24.06
CA LYS A 42 -16.61 -4.81 24.15
C LYS A 42 -16.84 -5.23 25.61
N GLU A 43 -15.79 -5.36 26.40
CA GLU A 43 -15.89 -5.69 27.83
C GLU A 43 -16.56 -4.56 28.62
N VAL A 44 -16.13 -3.32 28.42
CA VAL A 44 -16.73 -2.14 29.06
C VAL A 44 -18.22 -2.03 28.71
N ALA A 45 -18.56 -2.16 27.43
CA ALA A 45 -19.95 -2.13 26.97
C ALA A 45 -20.79 -3.27 27.56
N ALA A 46 -20.22 -4.46 27.79
CA ALA A 46 -20.95 -5.57 28.41
C ALA A 46 -21.26 -5.33 29.90
N THR A 47 -20.47 -4.49 30.57
CA THR A 47 -20.65 -4.16 32.00
C THR A 47 -21.41 -2.86 32.26
N ALA A 48 -21.64 -2.04 31.24
CA ALA A 48 -22.32 -0.76 31.38
C ALA A 48 -23.84 -0.92 31.47
N ASP A 49 -24.47 -0.16 32.38
CA ASP A 49 -25.94 -0.11 32.53
C ASP A 49 -26.63 0.38 31.25
N ASP A 50 -26.05 1.42 30.62
CA ASP A 50 -26.42 1.89 29.28
C ASP A 50 -25.14 2.14 28.45
N PRO A 51 -24.77 1.20 27.57
CA PRO A 51 -23.57 1.32 26.74
C PRO A 51 -23.60 2.51 25.79
N PHE A 52 -24.79 2.95 25.35
CA PHE A 52 -24.92 4.08 24.40
C PHE A 52 -24.68 5.44 25.06
N SER A 53 -24.90 5.50 26.38
CA SER A 53 -24.65 6.70 27.18
C SER A 53 -23.36 6.61 27.98
N SER A 54 -22.60 5.51 27.88
CA SER A 54 -21.36 5.32 28.63
C SER A 54 -20.24 6.19 28.06
N PRO A 55 -19.71 7.16 28.84
CA PRO A 55 -18.61 8.00 28.38
C PRO A 55 -17.34 7.21 28.03
N GLU A 56 -17.15 6.06 28.69
CA GLU A 56 -15.99 5.20 28.47
C GLU A 56 -16.10 4.43 27.14
N VAL A 57 -17.29 3.92 26.81
CA VAL A 57 -17.55 3.27 25.51
C VAL A 57 -17.39 4.25 24.37
N SER A 58 -17.91 5.49 24.52
CA SER A 58 -17.73 6.54 23.51
C SER A 58 -16.26 6.90 23.33
N ARG A 59 -15.50 7.08 24.42
CA ARG A 59 -14.07 7.40 24.35
C ARG A 59 -13.27 6.32 23.63
N LEU A 60 -13.51 5.05 23.94
CA LEU A 60 -12.83 3.94 23.28
C LEU A 60 -13.22 3.84 21.80
N THR A 61 -14.47 4.15 21.46
CA THR A 61 -14.91 4.21 20.06
C THR A 61 -14.18 5.30 19.29
N ASP A 62 -14.15 6.53 19.82
CA ASP A 62 -13.44 7.65 19.20
C ASP A 62 -11.94 7.36 19.05
N GLU A 63 -11.31 6.67 20.02
CA GLU A 63 -9.90 6.28 19.97
C GLU A 63 -9.63 5.25 18.87
N ILE A 64 -10.48 4.24 18.73
CA ILE A 64 -10.38 3.23 17.66
C ILE A 64 -10.51 3.89 16.30
N GLU A 65 -11.56 4.70 16.09
CA GLU A 65 -11.79 5.40 14.83
C GLU A 65 -10.62 6.33 14.49
N SER A 66 -10.13 7.10 15.48
CA SER A 66 -8.95 7.94 15.31
C SER A 66 -7.71 7.14 14.92
N ALA A 67 -7.50 5.96 15.50
CA ALA A 67 -6.34 5.12 15.18
C ALA A 67 -6.43 4.58 13.75
N GLU A 68 -7.61 4.13 13.33
CA GLU A 68 -7.90 3.63 11.97
C GLU A 68 -7.67 4.73 10.92
N GLU A 69 -8.22 5.93 11.13
CA GLU A 69 -8.01 7.08 10.22
C GLU A 69 -6.53 7.48 10.13
N VAL A 70 -5.82 7.47 11.26
CA VAL A 70 -4.41 7.86 11.29
C VAL A 70 -3.55 6.86 10.53
N VAL A 71 -3.77 5.55 10.71
CA VAL A 71 -2.98 4.53 9.99
C VAL A 71 -3.31 4.51 8.50
N GLU A 72 -4.56 4.72 8.11
CA GLU A 72 -4.95 4.87 6.70
C GLU A 72 -4.21 6.05 6.05
N ALA A 73 -4.22 7.22 6.69
CA ALA A 73 -3.51 8.39 6.20
C ALA A 73 -1.97 8.20 6.15
N VAL A 74 -1.41 7.36 7.02
CA VAL A 74 0.01 6.96 6.96
C VAL A 74 0.24 6.07 5.75
N TYR A 75 -0.59 5.05 5.55
CA TYR A 75 -0.50 4.13 4.42
C TYR A 75 -0.59 4.87 3.08
N GLU A 76 -1.59 5.72 2.88
CA GLU A 76 -1.77 6.49 1.64
C GLU A 76 -0.56 7.35 1.28
N ARG A 77 0.09 7.95 2.28
CA ARG A 77 1.32 8.72 2.06
C ARG A 77 2.49 7.84 1.69
N ARG A 78 2.64 6.70 2.37
CA ARG A 78 3.78 5.80 2.19
C ARG A 78 3.70 5.04 0.88
N VAL A 79 2.52 4.57 0.47
CA VAL A 79 2.34 3.88 -0.80
C VAL A 79 2.73 4.76 -1.99
N GLY A 80 2.42 6.06 -1.95
CA GLY A 80 2.86 6.99 -3.00
C GLY A 80 4.38 7.09 -3.11
N LYS A 81 5.10 6.99 -1.99
CA LYS A 81 6.58 6.99 -1.97
C LYS A 81 7.14 5.67 -2.45
N VAL A 82 6.54 4.54 -2.05
CA VAL A 82 6.90 3.20 -2.54
C VAL A 82 6.79 3.14 -4.06
N VAL A 83 5.67 3.60 -4.62
CA VAL A 83 5.46 3.66 -6.09
C VAL A 83 6.51 4.54 -6.78
N LYS A 84 6.85 5.70 -6.19
CA LYS A 84 7.91 6.57 -6.70
C LYS A 84 9.27 5.86 -6.70
N LEU A 85 9.63 5.18 -5.61
CA LEU A 85 10.87 4.42 -5.51
C LEU A 85 10.92 3.28 -6.53
N ALA A 86 9.85 2.49 -6.65
CA ALA A 86 9.77 1.40 -7.62
C ALA A 86 9.97 1.90 -9.06
N SER A 87 9.42 3.07 -9.38
CA SER A 87 9.60 3.71 -10.70
C SER A 87 11.06 4.09 -10.98
N PHE A 88 11.81 4.50 -9.95
CA PHE A 88 13.25 4.78 -10.09
C PHE A 88 14.08 3.51 -10.18
N ALA A 89 13.78 2.50 -9.36
CA ALA A 89 14.46 1.21 -9.39
C ALA A 89 14.33 0.51 -10.75
N ALA A 90 13.12 0.47 -11.33
CA ALA A 90 12.88 -0.08 -12.67
C ALA A 90 13.55 0.73 -13.82
N ALA A 91 14.03 1.93 -13.52
CA ALA A 91 14.84 2.75 -14.40
C ALA A 91 16.35 2.59 -14.14
N ASP A 92 16.75 1.53 -13.43
CA ASP A 92 18.12 1.22 -13.02
C ASP A 92 18.77 2.35 -12.17
N MET A 93 17.95 3.16 -11.50
CA MET A 93 18.43 4.22 -10.61
C MET A 93 18.60 3.68 -9.20
N PRO A 94 19.67 4.06 -8.47
CA PRO A 94 19.86 3.66 -7.09
C PRO A 94 18.75 4.25 -6.21
N VAL A 95 18.14 3.39 -5.39
CA VAL A 95 17.09 3.76 -4.44
C VAL A 95 17.47 3.31 -3.03
N ASP A 96 16.92 4.03 -2.04
CA ASP A 96 17.00 3.65 -0.64
C ASP A 96 15.72 2.89 -0.28
N GLU A 97 15.86 1.59 -0.07
CA GLU A 97 14.78 0.68 0.33
C GLU A 97 14.68 0.57 1.87
N ASP A 98 15.60 1.20 2.60
CA ASP A 98 15.62 1.16 4.04
C ASP A 98 14.37 1.87 4.62
N GLY A 99 13.71 1.21 5.58
CA GLY A 99 12.57 1.76 6.29
C GLY A 99 11.20 1.46 5.70
N MET A 100 11.12 0.62 4.66
CA MET A 100 9.89 -0.06 4.28
C MET A 100 9.49 -1.08 5.35
N THR A 101 8.19 -1.32 5.51
CA THR A 101 7.69 -2.50 6.26
C THR A 101 7.79 -3.77 5.40
N THR A 102 7.47 -4.93 5.98
CA THR A 102 7.41 -6.18 5.21
C THR A 102 6.44 -6.09 4.03
N GLN A 103 5.22 -5.62 4.28
CA GLN A 103 4.17 -5.47 3.27
C GLN A 103 4.54 -4.46 2.18
N GLU A 104 5.27 -3.41 2.54
CA GLU A 104 5.73 -2.39 1.58
C GLU A 104 6.87 -2.89 0.69
N ARG A 105 7.77 -3.73 1.22
CA ARG A 105 8.82 -4.36 0.41
C ARG A 105 8.23 -5.33 -0.62
N GLU A 106 7.28 -6.16 -0.20
CA GLU A 106 6.56 -7.05 -1.12
C GLU A 106 5.88 -6.26 -2.24
N LEU A 107 5.19 -5.17 -1.90
CA LEU A 107 4.58 -4.28 -2.89
C LEU A 107 5.62 -3.63 -3.81
N PHE A 108 6.75 -3.18 -3.25
CA PHE A 108 7.83 -2.56 -4.03
C PHE A 108 8.38 -3.52 -5.08
N ASP A 109 8.73 -4.75 -4.69
CA ASP A 109 9.29 -5.76 -5.58
C ASP A 109 8.32 -6.09 -6.73
N ASP A 110 7.03 -6.26 -6.40
CA ASP A 110 5.97 -6.51 -7.38
C ASP A 110 5.82 -5.35 -8.38
N LEU A 111 5.89 -4.11 -7.90
CA LEU A 111 5.80 -2.93 -8.75
C LEU A 111 7.01 -2.81 -9.68
N VAL A 112 8.24 -3.04 -9.19
CA VAL A 112 9.46 -3.02 -10.00
C VAL A 112 9.35 -4.05 -11.13
N ALA A 113 9.07 -5.31 -10.78
CA ALA A 113 8.94 -6.39 -11.76
C ALA A 113 7.87 -6.09 -12.81
N ARG A 114 6.75 -5.49 -12.40
CA ARG A 114 5.67 -5.13 -13.32
C ARG A 114 6.06 -4.00 -14.28
N ILE A 115 6.78 -2.99 -13.79
CA ILE A 115 7.26 -1.87 -14.62
C ILE A 115 8.30 -2.36 -15.62
N GLU A 116 9.25 -3.21 -15.20
CA GLU A 116 10.26 -3.78 -16.10
C GLU A 116 9.64 -4.65 -17.20
N ALA A 117 8.68 -5.51 -16.85
CA ALA A 117 7.96 -6.32 -17.83
C ALA A 117 7.20 -5.45 -18.85
N ASN A 118 6.61 -4.34 -18.38
CA ASN A 118 5.96 -3.37 -19.27
C ASN A 118 6.98 -2.66 -20.18
N LYS A 119 8.13 -2.25 -19.65
CA LYS A 119 9.22 -1.62 -20.41
C LYS A 119 9.70 -2.54 -21.54
N THR A 120 9.96 -3.81 -21.26
CA THR A 120 10.33 -4.80 -22.29
C THR A 120 9.25 -4.90 -23.36
N THR A 121 7.98 -5.08 -22.97
CA THR A 121 6.86 -5.16 -23.91
C THR A 121 6.79 -3.93 -24.83
N VAL A 122 6.98 -2.73 -24.28
CA VAL A 122 6.96 -1.48 -25.06
C VAL A 122 8.15 -1.43 -26.02
N LEU A 123 9.34 -1.84 -25.58
CA LEU A 123 10.53 -1.86 -26.43
C LEU A 123 10.41 -2.87 -27.57
N ASP A 124 9.84 -4.06 -27.34
CA ASP A 124 9.60 -5.08 -28.37
C ASP A 124 8.63 -4.56 -29.45
N ILE A 125 7.59 -3.82 -29.05
CA ILE A 125 6.67 -3.15 -29.98
C ILE A 125 7.41 -2.11 -30.82
N LEU A 126 8.24 -1.28 -30.19
CA LEU A 126 9.02 -0.24 -30.89
C LEU A 126 10.11 -0.84 -31.80
N GLY A 127 10.65 -2.00 -31.43
CA GLY A 127 11.61 -2.78 -32.23
C GLY A 127 10.98 -3.47 -33.44
N GLY A 128 9.65 -3.45 -33.57
CA GLY A 128 8.92 -4.06 -34.69
C GLY A 128 8.60 -5.54 -34.49
N GLU A 129 8.95 -6.14 -33.35
CA GLU A 129 8.63 -7.54 -33.03
C GLU A 129 7.16 -7.72 -32.66
N GLY A 130 6.46 -6.66 -32.25
CA GLY A 130 5.02 -6.65 -32.00
C GLY A 130 4.12 -6.72 -33.25
N ALA A 131 4.68 -6.62 -34.46
CA ALA A 131 3.93 -6.64 -35.72
C ALA A 131 3.91 -8.00 -36.44
N SER A 132 4.68 -9.00 -35.96
CA SER A 132 4.83 -10.28 -36.68
C SER A 132 3.73 -11.33 -36.44
N SER A 133 2.65 -11.02 -35.70
CA SER A 133 1.54 -11.97 -35.50
C SER A 133 0.20 -11.56 -36.14
N ALA A 134 0.15 -10.50 -36.96
CA ALA A 134 -1.11 -10.01 -37.56
C ALA A 134 -1.11 -9.96 -39.10
N GLY A 135 -0.16 -10.61 -39.76
CA GLY A 135 0.02 -10.53 -41.21
C GLY A 135 0.40 -11.84 -41.88
N ASP A 136 -0.39 -12.90 -41.71
CA ASP A 136 -0.42 -14.01 -42.68
C ASP A 136 -1.84 -14.58 -42.81
N ALA A 137 -2.73 -13.79 -43.41
CA ALA A 137 -4.00 -14.27 -43.97
C ALA A 137 -4.36 -13.38 -45.16
N GLY A 138 -3.47 -13.32 -46.14
CA GLY A 138 -3.66 -12.61 -47.41
C GLY A 138 -3.61 -13.56 -48.61
N ALA A 139 -4.80 -14.01 -49.03
CA ALA A 139 -5.27 -14.21 -50.41
C ALA A 139 -4.35 -14.84 -51.49
N ASP A 140 -4.73 -16.02 -52.00
CA ASP A 140 -5.04 -16.34 -53.43
C ASP A 140 -5.40 -17.85 -53.51
N ALA A 141 -6.35 -18.39 -54.28
CA ALA A 141 -6.89 -17.95 -55.55
C ALA A 141 -8.28 -18.58 -55.82
N SER A 142 -9.19 -17.78 -56.38
CA SER A 142 -10.23 -18.31 -57.28
C SER A 142 -9.59 -18.58 -58.64
N PRO A 143 -10.08 -19.59 -59.39
CA PRO A 143 -10.61 -19.22 -60.70
C PRO A 143 -11.93 -19.93 -61.05
N ASP A 144 -12.83 -19.16 -61.65
CA ASP A 144 -14.05 -19.55 -62.38
C ASP A 144 -13.69 -20.29 -63.70
N PRO A 145 -14.62 -20.94 -64.45
CA PRO A 145 -16.02 -20.54 -64.70
C PRO A 145 -17.11 -21.61 -64.50
#